data_AF-A0A0D7BFW3-F1
#
_entry.id   AF-A0A0D7BFW3-F1
#
_cell.length_a   1.000
_cell.length_b   1.000
_cell.length_c   1.000
_cell.angle_alpha   90.00
_cell.angle_beta   90.00
_cell.angle_gamma   90.00
#
_symmetry.space_group_name_H-M   'P 1'
#
loop_
_entity.id
_entity.type
_entity.pdbx_description
1 polymer ?
#
loop_
_entity_poly.entity_id
_entity_poly.type
_entity_poly.pdbx_seq_one_letter_code
_entity_poly.pdbx_strand_id
1 'polypeptide(L)'
;MLYRAEDISLSEDFTSDTVNVALYAREGWDVDDLERFCGLYQHGFRTYMKSPLNVMKVQPGMARFFRSTFLAFVPAEETLCDIFELHLANFHCDVSERQRFDEIPHLQTTTYSLGVKSCFQHNLFTRHPLTGKIIRHRHPYTTLPKFTLPVHPCIAALRAGCLISFSPDASPVSKTLLAITRYHARCSGDILPRRRPTKALPATTSTFSSSSSQSMVSTAASSRSSASTVPSESSNPGSSNQDTGRPRKRKLSTDSVVESPRAVKLQRRIPCVAGASSATRNISNAAKSSRRPSEHIHRLGVRCA
;
A
#
# COMPACT_ATOMS: atom_id res chain seq x y z
N MET A 1 -17.75 -3.66 14.63
CA MET A 1 -16.68 -2.66 14.82
C MET A 1 -15.46 -3.09 14.01
N LEU A 2 -14.64 -2.13 13.56
CA LEU A 2 -13.42 -2.38 12.78
C LEU A 2 -12.18 -2.00 13.62
N TYR A 3 -11.08 -2.71 13.40
CA TYR A 3 -9.77 -2.45 14.02
C TYR A 3 -8.95 -1.49 13.14
N ARG A 4 -7.92 -0.84 13.70
CA ARG A 4 -6.99 0.02 12.92
C ARG A 4 -5.67 -0.72 12.72
N ALA A 5 -4.81 -0.27 11.79
CA ALA A 5 -3.50 -0.89 11.57
C ALA A 5 -2.53 -0.76 12.77
N GLU A 6 -2.78 0.18 13.69
CA GLU A 6 -2.10 0.32 14.99
C GLU A 6 -2.68 -0.56 16.11
N ASP A 7 -3.79 -1.25 15.84
CA ASP A 7 -4.46 -2.19 16.76
C ASP A 7 -4.05 -3.66 16.52
N ILE A 8 -2.98 -3.90 15.74
CA ILE A 8 -2.32 -5.21 15.59
C ILE A 8 -0.81 -5.15 15.94
N SER A 9 -0.30 -6.16 16.64
CA SER A 9 1.08 -6.25 17.15
C SER A 9 1.66 -7.68 17.05
N LEU A 10 2.98 -7.79 17.26
CA LEU A 10 3.69 -9.06 17.55
C LEU A 10 3.86 -9.35 19.04
N SER A 11 3.55 -8.40 19.93
CA SER A 11 3.53 -8.60 21.39
C SER A 11 2.12 -8.40 21.95
N GLU A 12 1.90 -8.93 23.15
CA GLU A 12 0.76 -8.56 24.00
C GLU A 12 0.95 -7.11 24.51
N ASP A 13 2.19 -6.65 24.66
CA ASP A 13 2.53 -5.25 24.97
C ASP A 13 2.37 -4.35 23.74
N PHE A 14 1.26 -3.61 23.68
CA PHE A 14 1.01 -2.59 22.66
C PHE A 14 1.58 -1.23 23.09
N THR A 15 2.47 -0.65 22.28
CA THR A 15 2.99 0.70 22.52
C THR A 15 1.95 1.77 22.14
N SER A 16 2.00 2.90 22.84
CA SER A 16 1.32 4.14 22.41
C SER A 16 2.02 4.74 21.18
N ASP A 17 3.34 4.58 21.11
CA ASP A 17 4.14 4.99 19.95
C ASP A 17 3.79 4.12 18.74
N THR A 18 3.48 4.79 17.64
CA THR A 18 3.14 4.19 16.35
C THR A 18 4.05 4.76 15.27
N VAL A 19 4.35 3.95 14.25
CA VAL A 19 5.22 4.37 13.15
C VAL A 19 4.46 4.41 11.83
N ASN A 20 4.76 5.43 11.02
CA ASN A 20 4.21 5.56 9.68
C ASN A 20 4.88 4.54 8.72
N VAL A 21 4.05 3.85 7.95
CA VAL A 21 4.45 2.95 6.87
C VAL A 21 3.70 3.34 5.60
N ALA A 22 4.44 3.84 4.62
CA ALA A 22 3.99 3.92 3.23
C ALA A 22 3.90 2.51 2.65
N LEU A 23 2.84 2.19 1.90
CA LEU A 23 2.77 0.94 1.14
C LEU A 23 3.78 0.93 -0.02
N TYR A 24 3.92 2.09 -0.68
CA TYR A 24 4.93 2.36 -1.70
C TYR A 24 5.82 3.51 -1.25
N ALA A 25 7.09 3.19 -0.95
CA ALA A 25 8.09 4.17 -0.47
C ALA A 25 9.12 4.59 -1.54
N ARG A 26 9.04 4.01 -2.74
CA ARG A 26 9.95 4.25 -3.88
C ARG A 26 9.22 3.93 -5.18
N GLU A 27 9.61 4.59 -6.26
CA GLU A 27 9.25 4.23 -7.64
C GLU A 27 9.78 2.84 -8.03
N GLY A 28 9.00 2.11 -8.82
CA GLY A 28 9.29 0.79 -9.36
C GLY A 28 8.17 0.33 -10.29
N TRP A 29 8.35 -0.81 -10.94
CA TRP A 29 7.37 -1.43 -11.85
C TRP A 29 5.94 -1.52 -11.28
N ASP A 30 5.80 -1.87 -9.99
CA ASP A 30 4.49 -1.89 -9.29
C ASP A 30 3.75 -0.52 -9.33
N VAL A 31 4.49 0.58 -9.50
CA VAL A 31 3.96 1.96 -9.58
C VAL A 31 3.63 2.35 -11.01
N ASP A 32 4.38 1.88 -12.02
CA ASP A 32 4.01 2.08 -13.43
C ASP A 32 2.66 1.38 -13.74
N ASP A 33 2.44 0.18 -13.19
CA ASP A 33 1.13 -0.51 -13.25
C ASP A 33 0.05 0.28 -12.50
N LEU A 34 0.33 0.77 -11.29
CA LEU A 34 -0.61 1.61 -10.52
C LEU A 34 -1.05 2.82 -11.34
N GLU A 35 -0.11 3.56 -11.93
CA GLU A 35 -0.42 4.73 -12.74
C GLU A 35 -1.29 4.36 -13.96
N ARG A 36 -0.96 3.25 -14.65
CA ARG A 36 -1.73 2.77 -15.80
C ARG A 36 -3.18 2.40 -15.44
N PHE A 37 -3.36 1.53 -14.45
CA PHE A 37 -4.67 0.92 -14.14
C PHE A 37 -5.56 1.78 -13.23
N CYS A 38 -4.98 2.69 -12.44
CA CYS A 38 -5.70 3.62 -11.57
C CYS A 38 -5.94 5.00 -12.21
N GLY A 39 -5.63 5.17 -13.50
CA GLY A 39 -5.97 6.35 -14.29
C GLY A 39 -5.09 7.58 -14.05
N LEU A 40 -3.82 7.39 -13.67
CA LEU A 40 -2.87 8.49 -13.53
C LEU A 40 -2.03 8.68 -14.80
N TYR A 41 -1.53 9.90 -14.97
CA TYR A 41 -0.43 10.21 -15.88
C TYR A 41 0.89 9.63 -15.33
N GLN A 42 1.89 9.43 -16.20
CA GLN A 42 3.20 8.92 -15.77
C GLN A 42 3.86 9.87 -14.76
N HIS A 43 4.42 9.31 -13.68
CA HIS A 43 4.92 9.99 -12.47
C HIS A 43 3.83 10.67 -11.62
N GLY A 44 2.56 10.52 -11.97
CA GLY A 44 1.42 11.07 -11.23
C GLY A 44 1.28 10.49 -9.82
N PHE A 45 1.78 9.26 -9.57
CA PHE A 45 1.72 8.65 -8.24
C PHE A 45 2.70 9.30 -7.24
N ARG A 46 3.68 10.08 -7.69
CA ARG A 46 4.65 10.77 -6.82
C ARG A 46 3.99 11.67 -5.77
N THR A 47 2.85 12.30 -6.08
CA THR A 47 2.09 13.11 -5.13
C THR A 47 1.47 12.25 -4.02
N TYR A 48 1.02 11.03 -4.36
CA TYR A 48 0.40 10.09 -3.45
C TYR A 48 1.42 9.35 -2.56
N MET A 49 2.69 9.24 -2.96
CA MET A 49 3.72 8.56 -2.16
C MET A 49 3.85 9.09 -0.72
N LYS A 50 3.59 10.39 -0.50
CA LYS A 50 3.58 11.04 0.83
C LYS A 50 2.16 11.37 1.34
N SER A 51 1.11 11.03 0.57
CA SER A 51 -0.29 11.27 0.94
C SER A 51 -0.76 10.29 2.03
N PRO A 52 -1.70 10.67 2.91
CA PRO A 52 -2.40 9.74 3.80
C PRO A 52 -2.97 8.51 3.07
N LEU A 53 -3.37 8.66 1.80
CA LEU A 53 -3.88 7.58 0.95
C LEU A 53 -2.87 6.42 0.72
N ASN A 54 -1.58 6.64 0.94
CA ASN A 54 -0.53 5.61 0.85
C ASN A 54 0.07 5.23 2.21
N VAL A 55 -0.24 5.96 3.29
CA VAL A 55 0.48 5.89 4.57
C VAL A 55 -0.45 5.47 5.72
N MET A 56 -0.10 4.37 6.39
CA MET A 56 -0.79 3.87 7.58
C MET A 56 0.11 3.92 8.82
N LYS A 57 -0.51 4.04 9.99
CA LYS A 57 0.14 3.85 11.30
C LYS A 57 0.10 2.40 11.72
N VAL A 58 1.22 1.88 12.22
CA VAL A 58 1.33 0.51 12.75
C VAL A 58 2.14 0.49 14.05
N GLN A 59 2.02 -0.60 14.82
CA GLN A 59 2.93 -0.89 15.92
C GLN A 59 4.37 -1.07 15.40
N PRO A 60 5.43 -0.60 16.10
CA PRO A 60 6.80 -0.59 15.58
C PRO A 60 7.30 -1.95 15.06
N GLY A 61 7.03 -3.04 15.79
CA GLY A 61 7.43 -4.39 15.40
C GLY A 61 6.77 -4.92 14.10
N MET A 62 5.62 -4.36 13.72
CA MET A 62 4.89 -4.74 12.50
C MET A 62 5.48 -4.09 11.24
N ALA A 63 6.14 -2.94 11.38
CA ALA A 63 6.51 -2.08 10.26
C ALA A 63 7.42 -2.77 9.23
N ARG A 64 8.32 -3.67 9.66
CA ARG A 64 9.19 -4.42 8.74
C ARG A 64 8.38 -5.35 7.82
N PHE A 65 7.35 -6.01 8.33
CA PHE A 65 6.60 -7.04 7.60
C PHE A 65 5.65 -6.48 6.53
N PHE A 66 5.10 -5.28 6.76
CA PHE A 66 4.36 -4.54 5.73
C PHE A 66 5.30 -3.98 4.66
N ARG A 67 6.51 -3.53 5.02
CA ARG A 67 7.53 -3.05 4.08
C ARG A 67 8.12 -4.17 3.20
N SER A 68 8.27 -5.39 3.74
CA SER A 68 8.77 -6.57 3.01
C SER A 68 7.68 -7.50 2.45
N THR A 69 6.40 -7.08 2.48
CA THR A 69 5.26 -7.81 1.90
C THR A 69 5.10 -9.24 2.45
N PHE A 70 5.29 -9.42 3.76
CA PHE A 70 4.85 -10.62 4.49
C PHE A 70 3.41 -10.48 5.00
N LEU A 71 2.95 -9.23 5.13
CA LEU A 71 1.61 -8.83 5.50
C LEU A 71 1.13 -7.76 4.53
N ALA A 72 -0.12 -7.84 4.09
CA ALA A 72 -0.79 -6.79 3.31
C ALA A 72 -2.26 -6.69 3.72
N PHE A 73 -2.82 -5.48 3.66
CA PHE A 73 -4.26 -5.30 3.85
C PHE A 73 -4.98 -5.47 2.50
N VAL A 74 -5.96 -6.37 2.48
CA VAL A 74 -6.77 -6.74 1.33
C VAL A 74 -8.11 -6.00 1.45
N PRO A 75 -8.55 -5.18 0.48
CA PRO A 75 -9.90 -4.61 0.46
C PRO A 75 -11.00 -5.67 0.52
N ALA A 76 -12.25 -5.27 0.74
CA ALA A 76 -13.38 -6.19 0.68
C ALA A 76 -13.63 -6.71 -0.75
N GLU A 77 -14.29 -7.87 -0.90
CA GLU A 77 -14.46 -8.52 -2.22
C GLU A 77 -15.29 -7.65 -3.16
N GLU A 78 -16.30 -6.98 -2.63
CA GLU A 78 -17.11 -5.97 -3.29
C GLU A 78 -16.23 -4.86 -3.91
N THR A 79 -15.38 -4.22 -3.10
CA THR A 79 -14.46 -3.17 -3.56
C THR A 79 -13.39 -3.71 -4.51
N LEU A 80 -13.02 -4.99 -4.42
CA LEU A 80 -12.09 -5.61 -5.37
C LEU A 80 -12.75 -5.82 -6.75
N CYS A 81 -14.06 -6.06 -6.82
CA CYS A 81 -14.79 -6.06 -8.09
C CYS A 81 -14.79 -4.65 -8.72
N ASP A 82 -15.17 -3.63 -7.94
CA ASP A 82 -15.16 -2.23 -8.39
C ASP A 82 -13.77 -1.79 -8.92
N ILE A 83 -12.70 -2.17 -8.21
CA ILE A 83 -11.31 -1.93 -8.62
C ILE A 83 -10.97 -2.67 -9.92
N PHE A 84 -11.44 -3.90 -10.10
CA PHE A 84 -11.15 -4.67 -11.31
C PHE A 84 -11.89 -4.12 -12.53
N GLU A 85 -13.14 -3.68 -12.37
CA GLU A 85 -13.90 -2.98 -13.43
C GLU A 85 -13.22 -1.67 -13.85
N LEU A 86 -12.74 -0.87 -12.88
CA LEU A 86 -11.93 0.31 -13.14
C LEU A 86 -10.65 -0.02 -13.94
N HIS A 87 -9.92 -1.07 -13.55
CA HIS A 87 -8.70 -1.48 -14.24
C HIS A 87 -8.97 -1.99 -15.66
N LEU A 88 -10.09 -2.69 -15.88
CA LEU A 88 -10.53 -3.15 -17.19
C LEU A 88 -10.92 -1.97 -18.10
N ALA A 89 -11.59 -0.94 -17.58
CA ALA A 89 -11.88 0.28 -18.34
C ALA A 89 -10.58 1.02 -18.69
N ASN A 90 -9.79 1.38 -17.69
CA ASN A 90 -8.58 2.19 -17.85
C ASN A 90 -7.52 1.57 -18.76
N PHE A 91 -7.43 0.24 -18.85
CA PHE A 91 -6.48 -0.42 -19.75
C PHE A 91 -6.77 -0.18 -21.24
N HIS A 92 -8.04 -0.07 -21.63
CA HIS A 92 -8.46 0.12 -23.02
C HIS A 92 -8.57 1.59 -23.43
N CYS A 93 -8.72 2.51 -22.47
CA CYS A 93 -8.81 3.95 -22.72
C CYS A 93 -7.44 4.62 -22.92
N ASP A 94 -7.44 5.67 -23.75
CA ASP A 94 -6.33 6.60 -23.87
C ASP A 94 -6.09 7.37 -22.56
N VAL A 95 -4.85 7.84 -22.33
CA VAL A 95 -4.42 8.36 -21.01
C VAL A 95 -5.28 9.54 -20.53
N SER A 96 -5.79 10.35 -21.45
CA SER A 96 -6.68 11.49 -21.18
C SER A 96 -8.13 11.11 -20.85
N GLU A 97 -8.56 9.89 -21.16
CA GLU A 97 -9.93 9.39 -20.97
C GLU A 97 -10.07 8.48 -19.75
N ARG A 98 -8.95 8.15 -19.07
CA ARG A 98 -8.94 7.26 -17.91
C ARG A 98 -9.61 7.89 -16.70
N GLN A 99 -10.43 7.11 -16.02
CA GLN A 99 -11.04 7.49 -14.76
C GLN A 99 -10.02 7.37 -13.63
N ARG A 100 -9.80 8.46 -12.90
CA ARG A 100 -8.85 8.51 -11.77
C ARG A 100 -9.45 7.85 -10.53
N PHE A 101 -8.66 7.03 -9.86
CA PHE A 101 -9.12 6.25 -8.70
C PHE A 101 -9.65 7.10 -7.52
N ASP A 102 -9.11 8.30 -7.33
CA ASP A 102 -9.45 9.21 -6.23
C ASP A 102 -10.66 10.12 -6.54
N GLU A 103 -11.20 10.03 -7.74
CA GLU A 103 -12.43 10.71 -8.17
C GLU A 103 -13.67 9.82 -8.05
N ILE A 104 -13.50 8.54 -7.68
CA ILE A 104 -14.56 7.53 -7.63
C ILE A 104 -15.08 7.41 -6.19
N PRO A 105 -16.32 7.85 -5.86
CA PRO A 105 -16.76 7.96 -4.46
C PRO A 105 -16.87 6.62 -3.72
N HIS A 106 -17.35 5.56 -4.39
CA HIS A 106 -17.52 4.25 -3.77
C HIS A 106 -16.17 3.57 -3.45
N LEU A 107 -15.11 3.92 -4.16
CA LEU A 107 -13.76 3.43 -3.87
C LEU A 107 -13.07 4.15 -2.71
N GLN A 108 -13.59 5.27 -2.18
CA GLN A 108 -12.92 6.02 -1.11
C GLN A 108 -12.96 5.31 0.26
N THR A 109 -13.85 4.33 0.47
CA THR A 109 -14.01 3.65 1.76
C THR A 109 -14.29 2.17 1.58
N THR A 110 -13.63 1.32 2.38
CA THR A 110 -13.89 -0.13 2.41
C THR A 110 -13.55 -0.73 3.78
N THR A 111 -13.91 -1.99 3.98
CA THR A 111 -13.38 -2.79 5.09
C THR A 111 -12.20 -3.63 4.60
N TYR A 112 -11.18 -3.80 5.43
CA TYR A 112 -9.97 -4.53 5.06
C TYR A 112 -9.86 -5.87 5.81
N SER A 113 -9.40 -6.91 5.14
CA SER A 113 -8.89 -8.13 5.75
C SER A 113 -7.36 -8.08 5.79
N LEU A 114 -6.71 -8.80 6.71
CA LEU A 114 -5.25 -8.92 6.70
C LEU A 114 -4.84 -10.20 5.96
N GLY A 115 -4.25 -10.05 4.78
CA GLY A 115 -3.59 -11.13 4.06
C GLY A 115 -2.23 -11.43 4.67
N VAL A 116 -1.98 -12.72 4.95
CA VAL A 116 -0.74 -13.19 5.58
C VAL A 116 -0.02 -14.18 4.67
N LYS A 117 1.30 -14.00 4.51
CA LYS A 117 2.16 -14.90 3.73
C LYS A 117 2.25 -16.27 4.41
N SER A 118 2.18 -17.37 3.66
CA SER A 118 2.15 -18.75 4.21
C SER A 118 3.38 -19.12 5.06
N CYS A 119 4.54 -18.50 4.81
CA CYS A 119 5.74 -18.69 5.62
C CYS A 119 5.79 -17.82 6.90
N PHE A 120 4.82 -16.95 7.14
CA PHE A 120 4.72 -16.13 8.35
C PHE A 120 3.95 -16.89 9.43
N GLN A 121 4.62 -17.24 10.53
CA GLN A 121 4.07 -18.10 11.60
C GLN A 121 4.14 -17.47 12.99
N HIS A 122 4.47 -16.18 13.10
CA HIS A 122 4.52 -15.47 14.38
C HIS A 122 3.12 -15.34 15.01
N ASN A 123 3.03 -15.27 16.34
CA ASN A 123 1.78 -14.91 16.99
C ASN A 123 1.39 -13.48 16.59
N LEU A 124 0.13 -13.28 16.18
CA LEU A 124 -0.44 -11.97 15.93
C LEU A 124 -1.36 -11.62 17.09
N PHE A 125 -1.27 -10.40 17.60
CA PHE A 125 -2.11 -9.90 18.68
C PHE A 125 -2.95 -8.76 18.16
N THR A 126 -4.25 -8.74 18.47
CA THR A 126 -5.12 -7.61 18.16
C THR A 126 -5.71 -7.02 19.43
N ARG A 127 -5.72 -5.68 19.54
CA ARG A 127 -6.24 -4.94 20.69
C ARG A 127 -7.59 -4.33 20.31
N HIS A 128 -8.67 -4.75 20.95
CA HIS A 128 -10.00 -4.24 20.63
C HIS A 128 -10.10 -2.73 20.93
N PRO A 129 -10.44 -1.87 19.96
CA PRO A 129 -10.22 -0.41 20.06
C PRO A 129 -10.99 0.30 21.19
N LEU A 130 -12.18 -0.19 21.59
CA LEU A 130 -12.92 0.37 22.73
C LEU A 130 -12.57 -0.23 24.09
N THR A 131 -12.52 -1.57 24.19
CA THR A 131 -12.40 -2.28 25.48
C THR A 131 -10.95 -2.55 25.89
N GLY A 132 -9.97 -2.25 25.04
CA GLY A 132 -8.56 -2.59 25.24
C GLY A 132 -8.26 -4.10 25.25
N LYS A 133 -9.27 -4.97 25.12
CA LYS A 133 -9.10 -6.43 25.22
C LYS A 133 -8.17 -6.93 24.11
N ILE A 134 -7.06 -7.55 24.51
CA ILE A 134 -6.12 -8.20 23.59
C ILE A 134 -6.62 -9.61 23.26
N ILE A 135 -6.48 -10.00 21.99
CA ILE A 135 -6.78 -11.33 21.46
C ILE A 135 -5.55 -11.85 20.73
N ARG A 136 -5.12 -13.07 21.06
CA ARG A 136 -4.00 -13.78 20.41
C ARG A 136 -4.51 -14.67 19.27
N HIS A 137 -3.98 -14.45 18.08
CA HIS A 137 -4.19 -15.27 16.89
C HIS A 137 -2.92 -16.08 16.59
N ARG A 138 -3.10 -17.35 16.27
CA ARG A 138 -2.04 -18.28 15.87
C ARG A 138 -2.23 -18.67 14.41
N HIS A 139 -1.17 -19.11 13.74
CA HIS A 139 -1.26 -19.71 12.41
C HIS A 139 -2.01 -21.06 12.47
N PRO A 140 -2.91 -21.40 11.54
CA PRO A 140 -3.43 -20.56 10.46
C PRO A 140 -4.44 -19.52 10.97
N TYR A 141 -4.33 -18.28 10.49
CA TYR A 141 -5.00 -17.11 11.08
C TYR A 141 -6.48 -16.95 10.67
N THR A 142 -7.30 -17.96 10.95
CA THR A 142 -8.71 -18.03 10.52
C THR A 142 -9.66 -17.05 11.22
N THR A 143 -9.22 -16.36 12.28
CA THR A 143 -10.07 -15.53 13.16
C THR A 143 -9.63 -14.06 13.25
N LEU A 144 -8.82 -13.58 12.31
CA LEU A 144 -8.42 -12.17 12.28
C LEU A 144 -9.63 -11.25 12.06
N PRO A 145 -9.69 -10.08 12.74
CA PRO A 145 -10.79 -9.14 12.57
C PRO A 145 -10.72 -8.39 11.24
N LYS A 146 -11.82 -7.72 10.86
CA LYS A 146 -11.83 -6.71 9.82
C LYS A 146 -11.26 -5.37 10.32
N PHE A 147 -10.56 -4.66 9.44
CA PHE A 147 -9.86 -3.41 9.69
C PHE A 147 -10.48 -2.24 8.92
N THR A 148 -10.14 -1.02 9.34
CA THR A 148 -10.33 0.25 8.62
C THR A 148 -9.00 1.01 8.57
N LEU A 149 -8.73 1.70 7.45
CA LEU A 149 -7.44 2.31 7.13
C LEU A 149 -7.65 3.68 6.46
N PRO A 150 -6.69 4.62 6.59
CA PRO A 150 -6.66 5.86 5.79
C PRO A 150 -6.14 5.64 4.36
N VAL A 151 -5.67 4.43 4.05
CA VAL A 151 -5.09 4.05 2.75
C VAL A 151 -6.22 3.86 1.72
N HIS A 152 -5.97 4.26 0.46
CA HIS A 152 -6.92 4.06 -0.62
C HIS A 152 -6.98 2.59 -1.08
N PRO A 153 -8.18 2.00 -1.27
CA PRO A 153 -8.35 0.60 -1.66
C PRO A 153 -7.54 0.13 -2.88
N CYS A 154 -7.41 0.95 -3.92
CA CYS A 154 -6.60 0.60 -5.11
C CYS A 154 -5.12 0.40 -4.77
N ILE A 155 -4.56 1.26 -3.92
CA ILE A 155 -3.15 1.23 -3.49
C ILE A 155 -2.93 -0.01 -2.59
N ALA A 156 -3.91 -0.34 -1.74
CA ALA A 156 -3.90 -1.56 -0.93
C ALA A 156 -4.06 -2.84 -1.78
N ALA A 157 -4.94 -2.84 -2.79
CA ALA A 157 -5.17 -3.97 -3.69
C ALA A 157 -3.89 -4.34 -4.45
N LEU A 158 -3.23 -3.38 -5.10
CA LEU A 158 -1.95 -3.61 -5.77
C LEU A 158 -0.88 -4.16 -4.81
N ARG A 159 -0.78 -3.59 -3.60
CA ARG A 159 0.16 -4.06 -2.58
C ARG A 159 -0.14 -5.48 -2.09
N ALA A 160 -1.41 -5.87 -2.06
CA ALA A 160 -1.85 -7.22 -1.76
C ALA A 160 -1.67 -8.18 -2.97
N GLY A 161 -1.72 -7.68 -4.20
CA GLY A 161 -1.32 -8.43 -5.40
C GLY A 161 0.14 -8.88 -5.31
N CYS A 162 1.04 -7.97 -4.89
CA CYS A 162 2.44 -8.32 -4.61
C CYS A 162 2.58 -9.47 -3.59
N LEU A 163 1.75 -9.51 -2.53
CA LEU A 163 1.75 -10.59 -1.53
C LEU A 163 1.43 -11.95 -2.18
N ILE A 164 0.41 -11.99 -3.04
CA ILE A 164 -0.04 -13.21 -3.74
C ILE A 164 0.98 -13.66 -4.78
N SER A 165 1.57 -12.74 -5.55
CA SER A 165 2.64 -13.07 -6.52
C SER A 165 3.84 -13.77 -5.88
N PHE A 166 4.14 -13.49 -4.60
CA PHE A 166 5.20 -14.17 -3.85
C PHE A 166 4.72 -15.33 -2.97
N SER A 167 3.41 -15.62 -2.93
CA SER A 167 2.79 -16.73 -2.17
C SER A 167 1.35 -16.96 -2.62
N PRO A 168 1.09 -17.84 -3.61
CA PRO A 168 -0.28 -18.16 -4.05
C PRO A 168 -1.10 -18.84 -2.93
N ASP A 169 -0.42 -19.50 -1.98
CA ASP A 169 -1.01 -20.15 -0.80
C ASP A 169 -1.22 -19.20 0.41
N ALA A 170 -1.15 -17.88 0.19
CA ALA A 170 -1.49 -16.90 1.21
C ALA A 170 -2.96 -17.03 1.66
N SER A 171 -3.29 -16.50 2.84
CA SER A 171 -4.67 -16.55 3.35
C SER A 171 -5.08 -15.24 4.05
N PRO A 172 -6.31 -14.73 3.83
CA PRO A 172 -7.26 -15.16 2.81
C PRO A 172 -6.87 -14.62 1.41
N VAL A 173 -6.89 -15.48 0.39
CA VAL A 173 -6.78 -15.07 -1.03
C VAL A 173 -8.17 -14.82 -1.59
N SER A 174 -8.45 -13.56 -1.92
CA SER A 174 -9.60 -13.16 -2.74
C SER A 174 -9.47 -13.73 -4.16
N LYS A 175 -10.58 -14.18 -4.75
CA LYS A 175 -10.60 -14.64 -6.14
C LYS A 175 -10.42 -13.46 -7.09
N THR A 176 -11.06 -12.34 -6.80
CA THR A 176 -10.94 -11.12 -7.60
C THR A 176 -9.55 -10.50 -7.49
N LEU A 177 -8.92 -10.48 -6.32
CA LEU A 177 -7.52 -10.03 -6.20
C LEU A 177 -6.55 -10.91 -7.00
N LEU A 178 -6.76 -12.23 -7.02
CA LEU A 178 -5.97 -13.14 -7.86
C LEU A 178 -6.24 -12.90 -9.36
N ALA A 179 -7.46 -12.51 -9.75
CA ALA A 179 -7.79 -12.11 -11.11
C ALA A 179 -7.08 -10.80 -11.52
N ILE A 180 -7.15 -9.76 -10.69
CA ILE A 180 -6.41 -8.49 -10.85
C ILE A 180 -4.91 -8.76 -11.03
N THR A 181 -4.32 -9.55 -10.12
CA THR A 181 -2.88 -9.87 -10.14
C THR A 181 -2.46 -10.57 -11.44
N ARG A 182 -3.28 -11.51 -11.94
CA ARG A 182 -3.06 -12.19 -13.22
C ARG A 182 -3.29 -11.29 -14.42
N TYR A 183 -4.24 -10.36 -14.34
CA TYR A 183 -4.53 -9.39 -15.38
C TYR A 183 -3.34 -8.45 -15.59
N HIS A 184 -2.82 -7.86 -14.51
CA HIS A 184 -1.64 -6.99 -14.57
C HIS A 184 -0.44 -7.74 -15.16
N ALA A 185 -0.11 -8.92 -14.63
CA ALA A 185 1.01 -9.73 -15.11
C ALA A 185 0.93 -10.13 -16.60
N ARG A 186 -0.27 -10.23 -17.18
CA ARG A 186 -0.47 -10.39 -18.63
C ARG A 186 -0.21 -9.06 -19.36
N CYS A 187 -0.86 -8.00 -18.90
CA CYS A 187 -0.85 -6.66 -19.50
C CYS A 187 0.50 -5.92 -19.39
N SER A 188 1.39 -6.32 -18.48
CA SER A 188 2.77 -5.82 -18.40
C SER A 188 3.60 -6.20 -19.64
N GLY A 189 3.26 -7.30 -20.33
CA GLY A 189 3.89 -7.71 -21.59
C GLY A 189 3.54 -6.80 -22.78
N ASP A 190 2.35 -6.19 -22.76
CA ASP A 190 1.87 -5.26 -23.80
C ASP A 190 2.45 -3.83 -23.64
N ILE A 191 3.33 -3.61 -22.66
CA ILE A 191 4.02 -2.33 -22.49
C ILE A 191 5.08 -2.18 -23.57
N LEU A 192 4.71 -1.49 -24.66
CA LEU A 192 5.63 -1.00 -25.70
C LEU A 192 6.91 -0.46 -25.02
N PRO A 193 8.10 -1.05 -25.29
CA PRO A 193 9.29 -0.76 -24.52
C PRO A 193 9.55 0.74 -24.44
N ARG A 194 9.46 1.29 -23.22
CA ARG A 194 9.47 2.74 -22.94
C ARG A 194 10.61 3.38 -23.72
N ARG A 195 10.28 4.01 -24.86
CA ARG A 195 11.25 4.72 -25.70
C ARG A 195 11.86 5.78 -24.81
N ARG A 196 13.07 5.52 -24.31
CA ARG A 196 13.86 6.54 -23.60
C ARG A 196 13.83 7.76 -24.51
N PRO A 197 13.42 8.95 -24.02
CA PRO A 197 13.42 10.15 -24.86
C PRO A 197 14.80 10.22 -25.50
N THR A 198 14.86 9.99 -26.82
CA THR A 198 16.12 10.01 -27.54
C THR A 198 16.65 11.40 -27.30
N LYS A 199 17.71 11.55 -26.49
CA LYS A 199 18.31 12.86 -26.23
C LYS A 199 18.52 13.45 -27.60
N ALA A 200 17.78 14.51 -27.93
CA ALA A 200 17.85 15.11 -29.24
C ALA A 200 19.32 15.45 -29.42
N LEU A 201 20.00 14.72 -30.31
CA LEU A 201 21.40 15.01 -30.61
C LEU A 201 21.38 16.46 -31.04
N PRO A 202 22.09 17.36 -30.33
CA PRO A 202 21.97 18.78 -30.57
C PRO A 202 22.29 18.97 -32.04
N ALA A 203 21.31 19.40 -32.82
CA ALA A 203 21.43 19.47 -34.26
C ALA A 203 22.59 20.42 -34.53
N THR A 204 23.74 19.87 -34.91
CA THR A 204 24.94 20.64 -35.22
C THR A 204 24.69 21.29 -36.56
N THR A 205 23.94 22.39 -36.53
CA THR A 205 23.69 23.27 -37.66
C THR A 205 25.04 23.82 -38.06
N SER A 206 25.69 23.13 -38.99
CA SER A 206 26.96 23.52 -39.60
C SER A 206 26.67 24.68 -40.56
N THR A 207 26.37 25.83 -39.98
CA THR A 207 26.09 27.08 -40.68
C THR A 207 27.40 27.57 -41.32
N PHE A 208 27.66 27.10 -42.54
CA PHE A 208 28.72 27.60 -43.41
C PHE A 208 28.38 29.02 -43.90
N SER A 209 28.46 30.00 -43.01
CA SER A 209 28.41 31.42 -43.35
C SER A 209 29.79 31.86 -43.84
N SER A 210 29.89 32.18 -45.13
CA SER A 210 31.12 32.75 -45.72
C SER A 210 31.40 34.17 -45.19
N SER A 211 32.67 34.52 -45.12
CA SER A 211 33.20 35.72 -44.47
C SER A 211 33.04 37.03 -45.27
N SER A 212 32.80 38.16 -44.57
CA SER A 212 33.50 39.41 -44.88
C SER A 212 33.52 40.45 -43.73
N SER A 213 34.72 40.68 -43.18
CA SER A 213 35.38 41.99 -42.97
C SER A 213 34.82 43.12 -42.07
N GLN A 214 35.74 43.61 -41.20
CA GLN A 214 35.90 44.99 -40.66
C GLN A 214 34.85 45.49 -39.62
N SER A 215 35.20 45.69 -38.33
CA SER A 215 36.04 46.74 -37.66
C SER A 215 35.15 47.81 -36.99
N MET A 216 35.45 48.51 -35.88
CA MET A 216 36.65 48.73 -35.04
C MET A 216 36.24 48.98 -33.55
N VAL A 217 37.20 48.97 -32.60
CA VAL A 217 37.36 49.83 -31.38
C VAL A 217 36.16 50.01 -30.39
N SER A 218 36.24 50.02 -29.04
CA SER A 218 37.12 49.59 -27.92
C SER A 218 36.27 49.82 -26.62
N THR A 219 36.67 49.91 -25.32
CA THR A 219 37.94 49.89 -24.56
C THR A 219 37.65 49.56 -23.07
N ALA A 220 38.57 48.88 -22.36
CA ALA A 220 38.64 48.78 -20.88
C ALA A 220 37.43 48.09 -20.17
N ALA A 221 37.44 47.75 -18.86
CA ALA A 221 38.42 47.99 -17.79
C ALA A 221 38.60 46.74 -16.86
N SER A 222 39.50 46.82 -15.88
CA SER A 222 39.98 45.67 -15.07
C SER A 222 39.70 45.81 -13.56
N SER A 223 39.36 44.70 -12.91
CA SER A 223 39.36 44.42 -11.44
C SER A 223 39.09 42.89 -11.27
N ARG A 224 39.83 42.05 -10.53
CA ARG A 224 40.21 42.04 -9.09
C ARG A 224 39.00 42.23 -8.16
N SER A 225 38.75 41.46 -7.10
CA SER A 225 39.26 40.16 -6.60
C SER A 225 38.18 39.62 -5.61
N SER A 226 38.26 38.51 -4.87
CA SER A 226 39.36 37.64 -4.39
C SER A 226 38.86 36.20 -4.19
N ALA A 227 39.75 35.26 -3.83
CA ALA A 227 39.36 33.95 -3.29
C ALA A 227 38.90 34.07 -1.82
N SER A 228 38.10 33.11 -1.35
CA SER A 228 37.82 32.88 0.08
C SER A 228 37.80 31.38 0.37
N THR A 229 38.76 30.92 1.16
CA THR A 229 38.88 29.52 1.60
C THR A 229 38.31 29.41 3.01
N VAL A 230 37.28 28.58 3.21
CA VAL A 230 36.73 28.30 4.54
C VAL A 230 37.54 27.15 5.18
N PRO A 231 38.19 27.35 6.34
CA PRO A 231 38.98 26.31 7.00
C PRO A 231 38.07 25.29 7.72
N SER A 232 38.67 24.19 8.17
CA SER A 232 38.03 23.18 9.01
C SER A 232 38.81 22.98 10.30
N GLU A 233 38.18 23.29 11.43
CA GLU A 233 38.60 22.91 12.78
C GLU A 233 37.35 22.35 13.48
N SER A 234 37.28 21.19 14.15
CA SER A 234 38.21 20.38 14.97
C SER A 234 38.31 20.82 16.43
N SER A 235 37.86 19.94 17.36
CA SER A 235 38.05 19.99 18.84
C SER A 235 37.46 21.21 19.57
N ASN A 236 36.85 21.11 20.76
CA ASN A 236 37.13 20.24 21.91
C ASN A 236 35.89 19.94 22.78
N PRO A 237 35.98 19.03 23.78
CA PRO A 237 34.90 18.72 24.73
C PRO A 237 35.07 19.43 26.10
N GLY A 238 34.03 19.38 26.95
CA GLY A 238 34.18 19.49 28.42
C GLY A 238 33.21 20.40 29.18
N SER A 239 33.12 20.17 30.50
CA SER A 239 32.31 20.87 31.52
C SER A 239 30.78 20.83 31.31
N SER A 240 29.95 20.23 32.17
CA SER A 240 29.79 20.37 33.63
C SER A 240 29.34 21.77 34.06
N ASN A 241 28.05 21.87 34.42
CA ASN A 241 27.48 22.31 35.71
C ASN A 241 25.95 22.28 35.55
N GLN A 242 25.16 21.57 36.36
CA GLN A 242 24.69 21.97 37.69
C GLN A 242 24.24 23.44 37.77
N ASP A 243 22.92 23.68 37.76
CA ASP A 243 22.23 24.21 38.96
C ASP A 243 20.73 23.85 38.95
N THR A 244 20.05 24.17 40.06
CA THR A 244 18.70 23.81 40.47
C THR A 244 17.67 24.90 40.12
N GLY A 245 16.47 24.50 39.67
CA GLY A 245 15.61 25.37 38.83
C GLY A 245 14.20 25.74 39.33
N ARG A 246 13.78 25.33 40.54
CA ARG A 246 12.52 25.72 41.25
C ARG A 246 11.16 25.24 40.63
N PRO A 247 10.23 24.66 41.41
CA PRO A 247 8.93 24.23 40.92
C PRO A 247 7.88 25.36 40.85
N ARG A 248 7.04 25.38 39.81
CA ARG A 248 5.94 26.36 39.69
C ARG A 248 4.56 25.71 39.86
N LYS A 249 4.04 25.76 41.08
CA LYS A 249 2.65 25.37 41.38
C LYS A 249 1.67 26.24 40.56
N ARG A 250 0.73 25.61 39.84
CA ARG A 250 -0.60 26.18 39.58
C ARG A 250 -1.65 25.12 39.88
N LYS A 251 -2.45 25.38 40.92
CA LYS A 251 -3.77 24.76 41.06
C LYS A 251 -4.70 25.43 40.06
N LEU A 252 -5.55 24.68 39.39
CA LEU A 252 -6.90 25.16 39.07
C LEU A 252 -7.85 23.96 39.12
N SER A 253 -8.66 23.92 40.17
CA SER A 253 -9.81 23.02 40.27
C SER A 253 -10.98 23.64 39.52
N THR A 254 -11.68 22.86 38.71
CA THR A 254 -12.96 23.24 38.13
C THR A 254 -13.80 21.97 38.00
N ASP A 255 -14.58 21.70 39.05
CA ASP A 255 -15.54 20.60 39.04
C ASP A 255 -16.64 20.89 38.02
N SER A 256 -16.80 20.00 37.06
CA SER A 256 -17.90 20.02 36.08
C SER A 256 -18.73 18.76 36.26
N VAL A 257 -19.69 18.83 37.18
CA VAL A 257 -20.67 17.77 37.42
C VAL A 257 -21.68 17.79 36.27
N VAL A 258 -21.37 17.08 35.18
CA VAL A 258 -22.33 16.81 34.10
C VAL A 258 -23.08 15.54 34.42
N GLU A 259 -24.37 15.68 34.65
CA GLU A 259 -25.27 14.62 35.08
C GLU A 259 -25.46 13.55 34.00
N SER A 260 -25.33 12.27 34.36
CA SER A 260 -25.38 11.15 33.40
C SER A 260 -26.83 10.69 33.15
N PRO A 261 -27.33 10.75 31.90
CA PRO A 261 -28.70 10.36 31.59
C PRO A 261 -28.92 8.85 31.80
N ARG A 262 -29.98 8.50 32.54
CA ARG A 262 -30.30 7.12 32.94
C ARG A 262 -30.50 6.19 31.74
N ALA A 263 -29.93 4.98 31.83
CA ALA A 263 -30.13 3.93 30.84
C ALA A 263 -31.61 3.45 30.78
N VAL A 264 -32.23 3.59 29.63
CA VAL A 264 -33.58 3.06 29.36
C VAL A 264 -33.51 1.55 29.15
N LYS A 265 -34.22 0.78 29.98
CA LYS A 265 -34.36 -0.68 29.82
C LYS A 265 -35.24 -1.00 28.60
N LEU A 266 -34.64 -1.19 27.43
CA LEU A 266 -35.34 -1.76 26.27
C LEU A 266 -35.74 -3.21 26.54
N GLN A 267 -37.04 -3.42 26.75
CA GLN A 267 -37.62 -4.70 27.11
C GLN A 267 -37.68 -5.63 25.88
N ARG A 268 -36.79 -6.62 25.82
CA ARG A 268 -36.66 -7.56 24.70
C ARG A 268 -37.89 -8.49 24.62
N ARG A 269 -38.91 -8.11 23.86
CA ARG A 269 -40.00 -9.02 23.48
C ARG A 269 -39.43 -10.18 22.69
N ILE A 270 -39.70 -11.41 23.14
CA ILE A 270 -39.40 -12.65 22.44
C ILE A 270 -40.73 -13.17 21.87
N PRO A 271 -40.90 -13.22 20.54
CA PRO A 271 -41.92 -14.04 19.93
C PRO A 271 -41.39 -15.47 19.82
N CYS A 272 -41.85 -16.35 20.71
CA CYS A 272 -41.85 -17.79 20.43
C CYS A 272 -43.07 -18.11 19.54
N VAL A 273 -42.94 -19.15 18.70
CA VAL A 273 -43.95 -20.18 18.32
C VAL A 273 -43.72 -20.66 16.87
N ALA A 274 -43.64 -22.00 16.73
CA ALA A 274 -43.78 -22.80 15.49
C ALA A 274 -42.80 -22.55 14.31
N GLY A 275 -42.54 -23.53 13.43
CA GLY A 275 -42.95 -24.95 13.53
C GLY A 275 -43.09 -25.69 12.20
N ALA A 276 -42.01 -25.80 11.43
CA ALA A 276 -41.86 -26.75 10.31
C ALA A 276 -40.35 -27.05 10.17
N SER A 277 -39.84 -28.28 10.09
CA SER A 277 -40.35 -29.57 9.57
C SER A 277 -40.55 -29.60 8.06
N SER A 278 -39.50 -29.96 7.31
CA SER A 278 -39.59 -30.62 6.00
C SER A 278 -38.25 -31.16 5.49
N ALA A 279 -38.31 -32.35 4.89
CA ALA A 279 -37.45 -32.87 3.81
C ALA A 279 -35.92 -32.79 3.96
N THR A 280 -35.33 -33.85 4.52
CA THR A 280 -34.04 -34.35 4.03
C THR A 280 -34.14 -34.72 2.54
N ARG A 281 -33.22 -34.23 1.70
CA ARG A 281 -32.98 -34.76 0.35
C ARG A 281 -31.51 -35.13 0.18
N ASN A 282 -31.23 -36.43 0.28
CA ASN A 282 -29.97 -37.00 -0.19
C ASN A 282 -29.91 -36.85 -1.72
N ILE A 283 -28.84 -36.25 -2.25
CA ILE A 283 -28.50 -36.32 -3.67
C ILE A 283 -27.08 -36.89 -3.77
N SER A 284 -26.99 -38.21 -3.84
CA SER A 284 -25.77 -38.95 -4.14
C SER A 284 -25.47 -38.84 -5.64
N ASN A 285 -24.63 -37.88 -6.03
CA ASN A 285 -24.14 -37.79 -7.40
C ASN A 285 -22.83 -38.59 -7.58
N ALA A 286 -22.82 -39.47 -8.58
CA ALA A 286 -21.82 -40.52 -8.73
C ALA A 286 -20.47 -40.01 -9.26
N ALA A 287 -19.40 -40.69 -8.87
CA ALA A 287 -18.09 -40.49 -9.45
C ALA A 287 -18.06 -40.94 -10.94
N LYS A 288 -17.56 -40.07 -11.82
CA LYS A 288 -17.07 -40.49 -13.15
C LYS A 288 -15.58 -40.19 -13.25
N SER A 289 -14.77 -41.18 -12.89
CA SER A 289 -13.33 -41.16 -13.12
C SER A 289 -13.05 -41.20 -14.63
N SER A 290 -12.64 -40.07 -15.19
CA SER A 290 -12.20 -40.00 -16.60
C SER A 290 -10.69 -40.11 -16.65
N ARG A 291 -10.19 -41.31 -16.96
CA ARG A 291 -8.76 -41.54 -17.26
C ARG A 291 -8.42 -40.84 -18.57
N ARG A 292 -7.59 -39.79 -18.53
CA ARG A 292 -6.88 -39.31 -19.72
C ARG A 292 -5.64 -40.18 -19.97
N PRO A 293 -5.32 -40.54 -21.23
CA PRO A 293 -4.07 -41.23 -21.55
C PRO A 293 -2.87 -40.29 -21.35
N SER A 294 -1.71 -40.86 -21.05
CA SER A 294 -0.43 -40.14 -20.99
C SER A 294 0.21 -40.07 -22.37
N GLU A 295 0.20 -38.90 -23.01
CA GLU A 295 0.89 -38.71 -24.29
C GLU A 295 2.42 -38.65 -24.10
N HIS A 296 3.13 -39.38 -24.95
CA HIS A 296 4.56 -39.67 -24.80
C HIS A 296 5.38 -38.67 -25.63
N ILE A 297 5.66 -37.50 -25.06
CA ILE A 297 6.44 -36.46 -25.76
C ILE A 297 7.91 -36.87 -25.86
N HIS A 298 8.34 -37.25 -27.06
CA HIS A 298 9.73 -37.55 -27.37
C HIS A 298 10.63 -36.31 -27.20
N ARG A 299 11.76 -36.49 -26.50
CA ARG A 299 12.87 -35.53 -26.54
C ARG A 299 13.55 -35.59 -27.92
N LEU A 300 13.45 -34.52 -28.70
CA LEU A 300 14.42 -34.23 -29.76
C LEU A 300 15.57 -33.43 -29.17
N GLY A 301 16.79 -33.98 -29.26
CA GLY A 301 18.00 -33.31 -28.79
C GLY A 301 18.60 -32.42 -29.88
N VAL A 302 18.67 -31.12 -29.62
CA VAL A 302 19.46 -30.19 -30.45
C VAL A 302 20.93 -30.35 -30.09
N ARG A 303 21.77 -30.75 -31.05
CA ARG A 303 23.22 -30.59 -30.95
C ARG A 303 23.58 -29.20 -31.45
N CYS A 304 24.38 -28.47 -30.68
CA CYS A 304 25.11 -27.31 -31.20
C CYS A 304 26.34 -27.79 -31.99
N ALA A 305 26.70 -27.01 -33.01
CA ALA A 305 27.97 -26.99 -33.70
C ALA A 305 28.32 -25.51 -33.95
#